data_AF-A0A2E7BVI8-F1
#
_entry.id   AF-A0A2E7BVI8-F1
#
_cell.length_a   1.000
_cell.length_b   1.000
_cell.length_c   1.000
_cell.angle_alpha   90.00
_cell.angle_beta   90.00
_cell.angle_gamma   90.00
#
_symmetry.space_group_name_H-M   'P 1'
#
loop_
_entity.id
_entity.type
_entity.pdbx_description
1 polymer ?
#
loop_
_entity_poly.entity_id
_entity_poly.type
_entity_poly.pdbx_seq_one_letter_code
_entity_poly.pdbx_strand_id
1 'polypeptide(L)'
;MGESEDGGRSGAGRSFRRPPLPPVDPDEQSFVEGYIQHKAARFLELGLEAYREGDALGRPTEPLEEGEREGLERGCQELVVGRGFSSENPLTGLSVPDFYRLMDTFHFRVTGKKSQYPKVGILDEMRVEHFAASQCGALFNLVIYDREDEA
;
A
#
# COMPACT_ATOMS: atom_id res chain seq x y z
N MET A 1 -22.09 -62.43 2.66
CA MET A 1 -21.30 -61.99 3.83
C MET A 1 -19.85 -61.96 3.36
N GLY A 2 -19.11 -60.86 3.30
CA GLY A 2 -19.30 -59.57 3.95
C GLY A 2 -19.11 -58.38 3.00
N GLU A 3 -19.44 -57.24 3.56
CA GLU A 3 -19.71 -55.96 2.92
C GLU A 3 -18.49 -55.24 2.36
N SER A 4 -18.78 -54.42 1.35
CA SER A 4 -17.92 -53.38 0.80
C SER A 4 -17.71 -52.27 1.83
N GLU A 5 -16.46 -51.83 2.02
CA GLU A 5 -16.18 -50.53 2.65
C GLU A 5 -15.56 -49.60 1.61
N ASP A 6 -16.44 -48.77 1.06
CA ASP A 6 -16.15 -47.62 0.23
C ASP A 6 -15.59 -46.50 1.11
N GLY A 7 -14.26 -46.36 1.11
CA GLY A 7 -13.54 -45.33 1.85
C GLY A 7 -13.62 -43.97 1.16
N GLY A 8 -14.80 -43.35 1.18
CA GLY A 8 -15.02 -41.97 0.72
C GLY A 8 -14.25 -40.96 1.58
N ARG A 9 -13.02 -40.62 1.17
CA ARG A 9 -12.30 -39.44 1.70
C ARG A 9 -12.92 -38.17 1.12
N SER A 10 -13.93 -37.64 1.81
CA SER A 10 -14.38 -36.26 1.65
C SER A 10 -13.26 -35.32 2.10
N GLY A 11 -12.47 -34.84 1.13
CA GLY A 11 -11.55 -33.74 1.32
C GLY A 11 -12.32 -32.45 1.52
N ALA A 12 -12.71 -32.16 2.76
CA ALA A 12 -13.25 -30.86 3.14
C ALA A 12 -12.22 -29.78 2.77
N GLY A 13 -12.53 -29.02 1.72
CA GLY A 13 -11.73 -27.88 1.29
C GLY A 13 -11.65 -26.89 2.45
N ARG A 14 -10.50 -26.83 3.12
CA ARG A 14 -10.22 -25.77 4.08
C ARG A 14 -10.26 -24.46 3.31
N SER A 15 -11.29 -23.66 3.51
CA SER A 15 -11.28 -22.29 3.04
C SER A 15 -10.11 -21.60 3.76
N PHE A 16 -9.03 -21.33 3.04
CA PHE A 16 -7.91 -20.54 3.54
C PHE A 16 -8.37 -19.08 3.64
N ARG A 17 -9.22 -18.78 4.62
CA ARG A 17 -9.44 -17.38 5.02
C ARG A 17 -8.15 -16.94 5.68
N ARG A 18 -7.41 -16.05 5.01
CA ARG A 18 -6.30 -15.35 5.67
C ARG A 18 -6.86 -14.68 6.92
N PRO A 19 -6.16 -14.77 8.07
CA PRO A 19 -6.59 -14.07 9.27
C PRO A 19 -6.75 -12.57 8.95
N PRO A 20 -7.70 -11.89 9.61
CA PRO A 20 -7.82 -10.44 9.46
C PRO A 20 -6.50 -9.77 9.84
N LEU A 21 -6.19 -8.68 9.16
CA LEU A 21 -5.04 -7.85 9.54
C LEU A 21 -5.26 -7.34 10.97
N PRO A 22 -4.23 -7.33 11.82
CA PRO A 22 -4.36 -6.78 13.16
C PRO A 22 -4.80 -5.30 13.08
N PRO A 23 -5.59 -4.82 14.05
CA PRO A 23 -5.87 -3.40 14.14
C PRO A 23 -4.56 -2.63 14.33
N VAL A 24 -4.50 -1.43 13.74
CA VAL A 24 -3.38 -0.51 13.98
C VAL A 24 -3.73 0.36 15.18
N ASP A 25 -2.74 0.59 16.02
CA ASP A 25 -2.84 1.48 17.16
C ASP A 25 -3.01 2.94 16.68
N PRO A 26 -3.96 3.73 17.22
CA PRO A 26 -4.20 5.11 16.77
C PRO A 26 -3.00 6.06 16.91
N ASP A 27 -2.16 5.85 17.92
CA ASP A 27 -0.97 6.69 18.13
C ASP A 27 0.11 6.34 17.09
N GLU A 28 0.28 5.04 16.78
CA GLU A 28 1.16 4.60 15.70
C GLU A 28 0.66 5.09 14.34
N GLN A 29 -0.65 5.02 14.08
CA GLN A 29 -1.27 5.57 12.88
C GLN A 29 -0.95 7.06 12.74
N SER A 30 -1.15 7.84 13.80
CA SER A 30 -0.90 9.29 13.80
C SER A 30 0.57 9.62 13.50
N PHE A 31 1.51 8.81 14.02
CA PHE A 31 2.92 8.92 13.66
C PHE A 31 3.15 8.66 12.17
N VAL A 32 2.59 7.57 11.64
CA VAL A 32 2.77 7.19 10.23
C VAL A 32 2.21 8.27 9.30
N GLU A 33 1.02 8.81 9.59
CA GLU A 33 0.40 9.88 8.83
C GLU A 33 1.30 11.12 8.77
N GLY A 34 1.70 11.64 9.93
CA GLY A 34 2.54 12.83 10.01
C GLY A 34 3.91 12.65 9.35
N TYR A 35 4.53 11.48 9.52
CA TYR A 35 5.83 11.17 8.91
C TYR A 35 5.72 11.12 7.38
N ILE A 36 4.73 10.40 6.85
CA ILE A 36 4.55 10.25 5.40
C ILE A 36 4.17 11.60 4.77
N GLN A 37 3.29 12.38 5.39
CA GLN A 37 2.95 13.73 4.91
C GLN A 37 4.16 14.65 4.86
N HIS A 38 4.97 14.65 5.91
CA HIS A 38 6.19 15.46 5.96
C HIS A 38 7.17 15.07 4.84
N LYS A 39 7.40 13.76 4.66
CA LYS A 39 8.30 13.23 3.63
C LYS A 39 7.78 13.50 2.22
N ALA A 40 6.49 13.37 1.97
CA ALA A 40 5.86 13.71 0.70
C ALA A 40 5.99 15.21 0.38
N ALA A 41 5.75 16.09 1.36
CA ALA A 41 5.94 17.53 1.17
C ALA A 41 7.40 17.88 0.84
N ARG A 42 8.35 17.28 1.56
CA ARG A 42 9.78 17.45 1.30
C ARG A 42 10.20 16.92 -0.06
N PHE A 43 9.66 15.79 -0.50
CA PHE A 43 9.92 15.24 -1.82
C PHE A 43 9.49 16.21 -2.93
N LEU A 44 8.28 16.78 -2.82
CA LEU A 44 7.77 17.76 -3.79
C LEU A 44 8.53 19.09 -3.76
N GLU A 45 9.04 19.50 -2.59
CA GLU A 45 9.83 20.72 -2.44
C GLU A 45 11.22 20.60 -3.11
N LEU A 46 11.90 19.47 -2.89
CA LEU A 46 13.29 19.27 -3.30
C LEU A 46 13.42 18.66 -4.69
N GLY A 47 12.44 17.85 -5.11
CA GLY A 47 12.58 16.94 -6.24
C GLY A 47 13.40 15.69 -5.89
N LEU A 48 13.31 14.67 -6.74
CA LEU A 48 13.84 13.32 -6.48
C LEU A 48 15.34 13.31 -6.12
N GLU A 49 16.18 13.94 -6.93
CA GLU A 49 17.65 13.86 -6.76
C GLU A 49 18.09 14.51 -5.44
N ALA A 50 17.64 15.74 -5.17
CA ALA A 50 17.98 16.44 -3.94
C ALA A 50 17.35 15.81 -2.70
N TYR A 51 16.16 15.21 -2.83
CA TYR A 51 15.56 14.42 -1.75
C TYR A 51 16.43 13.21 -1.39
N ARG A 52 16.96 12.49 -2.40
CA ARG A 52 17.85 11.33 -2.19
C ARG A 52 19.18 11.70 -1.56
N GLU A 53 19.80 12.81 -1.99
CA GLU A 53 21.07 13.28 -1.43
C GLU A 53 20.96 13.63 0.06
N GLY A 54 19.82 14.16 0.48
CA GLY A 54 19.53 14.46 1.88
C GLY A 54 19.02 13.27 2.70
N ASP A 55 18.76 12.13 2.06
CA ASP A 55 18.17 10.98 2.72
C ASP A 55 19.22 10.08 3.37
N ALA A 56 19.20 10.01 4.70
CA ALA A 56 20.16 9.25 5.49
C ALA A 56 20.10 7.72 5.25
N LEU A 57 19.02 7.21 4.65
CA LEU A 57 18.87 5.78 4.30
C LEU A 57 19.14 5.50 2.81
N GLY A 58 19.45 6.53 2.02
CA GLY A 58 19.75 6.41 0.59
C GLY A 58 18.59 5.83 -0.22
N ARG A 59 17.34 6.13 0.16
CA ARG A 59 16.13 5.60 -0.49
C ARG A 59 15.58 6.57 -1.54
N PRO A 60 15.01 6.08 -2.66
CA PRO A 60 14.92 4.67 -3.05
C PRO A 60 16.28 4.05 -3.39
N THR A 61 16.45 2.76 -3.10
CA THR A 61 17.72 2.02 -3.33
C THR A 61 18.02 1.79 -4.80
N GLU A 62 17.00 1.82 -5.66
CA GLU A 62 17.12 1.64 -7.09
C GLU A 62 16.87 2.98 -7.80
N PRO A 63 17.54 3.23 -8.94
CA PRO A 63 17.16 4.32 -9.82
C PRO A 63 15.70 4.16 -10.25
N LEU A 64 14.96 5.27 -10.31
CA LEU A 64 13.60 5.28 -10.82
C LEU A 64 13.62 5.51 -12.33
N GLU A 65 12.84 4.73 -13.07
CA GLU A 65 12.50 5.05 -14.45
C GLU A 65 11.58 6.28 -14.51
N GLU A 66 11.53 6.96 -15.66
CA GLU A 66 10.76 8.22 -15.79
C GLU A 66 9.27 8.02 -15.44
N GLY A 67 8.66 6.91 -15.87
CA GLY A 67 7.26 6.59 -15.53
C GLY A 67 7.04 6.32 -14.04
N GLU A 68 8.05 5.78 -13.33
CA GLU A 68 7.99 5.59 -11.89
C GLU A 68 8.06 6.95 -11.16
N ARG A 69 8.84 7.91 -11.67
CA ARG A 69 8.92 9.27 -11.10
C ARG A 69 7.56 9.96 -11.13
N GLU A 70 6.84 9.91 -12.25
CA GLU A 70 5.50 10.49 -12.36
C GLU A 70 4.49 9.83 -11.40
N GLY A 71 4.62 8.52 -11.18
CA GLY A 71 3.83 7.80 -10.17
C GLY A 71 4.11 8.31 -8.75
N LEU A 72 5.39 8.45 -8.38
CA LEU A 72 5.79 8.96 -7.07
C LEU A 72 5.32 10.40 -6.85
N GLU A 73 5.51 11.30 -7.82
CA GLU A 73 5.09 12.69 -7.70
C GLU A 73 3.58 12.81 -7.47
N ARG A 74 2.78 12.06 -8.24
CA ARG A 74 1.32 11.99 -8.04
C ARG A 74 0.96 11.45 -6.65
N GLY A 75 1.60 10.37 -6.22
CA GLY A 75 1.42 9.81 -4.88
C GLY A 75 1.74 10.81 -3.78
N CYS A 76 2.83 11.59 -3.92
CA CYS A 76 3.19 12.63 -2.98
C CYS A 76 2.15 13.75 -2.92
N GLN A 77 1.63 14.20 -4.07
CA GLN A 77 0.60 15.24 -4.13
C GLN A 77 -0.66 14.84 -3.36
N GLU A 78 -1.11 13.60 -3.54
CA GLU A 78 -2.27 13.05 -2.84
C GLU A 78 -2.02 12.93 -1.32
N LEU A 79 -0.84 12.46 -0.91
CA LEU A 79 -0.49 12.32 0.51
C LEU A 79 -0.43 13.67 1.24
N VAL A 80 0.14 14.71 0.61
CA VAL A 80 0.24 16.05 1.20
C VAL A 80 -1.13 16.65 1.51
N VAL A 81 -2.15 16.34 0.70
CA VAL A 81 -3.53 16.80 0.94
C VAL A 81 -4.34 15.86 1.86
N GLY A 82 -3.68 14.85 2.45
CA GLY A 82 -4.30 13.95 3.43
C GLY A 82 -5.06 12.76 2.83
N ARG A 83 -4.82 12.40 1.56
CA ARG A 83 -5.37 11.17 0.98
C ARG A 83 -4.53 9.95 1.36
N GLY A 84 -5.17 8.79 1.33
CA GLY A 84 -4.54 7.52 1.60
C GLY A 84 -4.64 7.03 3.04
N PHE A 85 -5.02 7.87 4.00
CA PHE A 85 -5.05 7.49 5.42
C PHE A 85 -6.39 6.88 5.87
N SER A 86 -7.40 6.87 5.00
CA SER A 86 -8.67 6.18 5.24
C SER A 86 -9.24 5.57 3.96
N SER A 87 -10.12 4.57 4.13
CA SER A 87 -10.86 3.98 3.02
C SER A 87 -11.85 4.94 2.37
N GLU A 88 -12.28 5.98 3.08
CA GLU A 88 -13.22 6.99 2.57
C GLU A 88 -12.52 8.00 1.65
N ASN A 89 -11.21 8.18 1.83
CA ASN A 89 -10.38 9.09 1.05
C ASN A 89 -9.05 8.41 0.66
N PRO A 90 -9.09 7.33 -0.16
CA PRO A 90 -7.90 6.58 -0.54
C PRO A 90 -7.02 7.39 -1.50
N LEU A 91 -5.77 6.97 -1.67
CA LEU A 91 -4.96 7.39 -2.81
C LEU A 91 -5.64 6.95 -4.11
N THR A 92 -5.51 7.76 -5.15
CA THR A 92 -5.98 7.44 -6.49
C THR A 92 -4.90 7.74 -7.52
N GLY A 93 -4.98 7.10 -8.69
CA GLY A 93 -4.02 7.34 -9.78
C GLY A 93 -2.62 6.77 -9.52
N LEU A 94 -2.48 5.89 -8.52
CA LEU A 94 -1.24 5.21 -8.17
C LEU A 94 -1.40 3.71 -8.43
N SER A 95 -0.53 3.15 -9.27
CA SER A 95 -0.51 1.69 -9.47
C SER A 95 -0.05 0.99 -8.18
N VAL A 96 -0.33 -0.32 -8.07
CA VAL A 96 0.18 -1.09 -6.93
C VAL A 96 1.71 -1.05 -6.86
N PRO A 97 2.47 -1.27 -7.95
CA PRO A 97 3.93 -1.11 -7.93
C PRO A 97 4.41 0.28 -7.47
N ASP A 98 3.80 1.36 -7.96
CA ASP A 98 4.18 2.72 -7.56
C ASP A 98 3.93 2.95 -6.07
N PHE A 99 2.87 2.39 -5.51
CA PHE A 99 2.63 2.41 -4.07
C PHE A 99 3.77 1.77 -3.28
N TYR A 100 4.25 0.60 -3.70
CA TYR A 100 5.40 -0.06 -3.03
C TYR A 100 6.66 0.80 -3.12
N ARG A 101 6.91 1.44 -4.28
CA ARG A 101 8.05 2.36 -4.46
C ARG A 101 7.95 3.60 -3.60
N LEU A 102 6.75 4.18 -3.48
CA LEU A 102 6.48 5.32 -2.62
C LEU A 102 6.75 4.99 -1.15
N MET A 103 6.31 3.81 -0.69
CA MET A 103 6.57 3.35 0.68
C MET A 103 8.06 3.13 0.94
N ASP A 104 8.78 2.53 0.00
CA ASP A 104 10.22 2.35 0.12
C ASP A 104 10.95 3.70 0.24
N THR A 105 10.57 4.67 -0.59
CA THR A 105 11.09 6.04 -0.59
C THR A 105 10.86 6.75 0.75
N PHE A 106 9.79 6.39 1.46
CA PHE A 106 9.46 6.95 2.78
C PHE A 106 9.82 6.05 3.95
N HIS A 107 10.66 5.04 3.72
CA HIS A 107 11.20 4.17 4.75
C HIS A 107 10.18 3.23 5.38
N PHE A 108 9.20 2.82 4.59
CA PHE A 108 8.19 1.85 5.00
C PHE A 108 8.33 0.56 4.20
N ARG A 109 8.13 -0.56 4.89
CA ARG A 109 7.82 -1.85 4.25
C ARG A 109 6.34 -2.14 4.35
N VAL A 110 5.79 -2.78 3.33
CA VAL A 110 4.41 -3.31 3.38
C VAL A 110 4.44 -4.68 4.06
N THR A 111 3.73 -4.83 5.18
CA THR A 111 3.68 -6.05 6.00
C THR A 111 2.41 -6.87 5.78
N GLY A 112 1.38 -6.27 5.17
CA GLY A 112 0.11 -6.93 4.92
C GLY A 112 -0.72 -6.16 3.89
N LYS A 113 -1.63 -6.88 3.23
CA LYS A 113 -2.54 -6.32 2.23
C LYS A 113 -3.89 -7.02 2.31
N LYS A 114 -4.96 -6.24 2.27
CA LYS A 114 -6.34 -6.70 2.11
C LYS A 114 -7.00 -5.90 1.00
N SER A 115 -7.59 -6.57 0.04
CA SER A 115 -8.26 -5.93 -1.09
C SER A 115 -9.78 -6.02 -0.97
N GLN A 116 -10.44 -4.95 -1.36
CA GLN A 116 -11.88 -4.87 -1.60
C GLN A 116 -12.10 -4.55 -3.08
N TYR A 117 -13.17 -5.07 -3.67
CA TYR A 117 -13.44 -4.97 -5.11
C TYR A 117 -14.73 -4.18 -5.35
N PRO A 118 -14.75 -2.86 -5.10
CA PRO A 118 -15.89 -2.03 -5.49
C PRO A 118 -16.03 -2.01 -7.02
N LYS A 119 -17.21 -1.61 -7.53
CA LYS A 119 -17.47 -1.57 -8.98
C LYS A 119 -16.47 -0.71 -9.77
N VAL A 120 -15.89 0.29 -9.12
CA VAL A 120 -15.01 1.28 -9.76
C VAL A 120 -13.55 0.82 -9.84
N GLY A 121 -13.16 -0.25 -9.16
CA GLY A 121 -11.75 -0.63 -9.08
C GLY A 121 -11.42 -1.60 -7.95
N ILE A 122 -10.15 -1.56 -7.53
CA ILE A 122 -9.62 -2.36 -6.42
C ILE A 122 -9.15 -1.41 -5.32
N LEU A 123 -9.78 -1.48 -4.15
CA LEU A 123 -9.38 -0.74 -2.96
C LEU A 123 -8.50 -1.64 -2.09
N ASP A 124 -7.23 -1.31 -2.01
CA ASP A 124 -6.24 -1.97 -1.18
C ASP A 124 -6.09 -1.25 0.17
N GLU A 125 -6.22 -2.00 1.26
CA GLU A 125 -5.76 -1.64 2.60
C GLU A 125 -4.37 -2.28 2.80
N MET A 126 -3.33 -1.44 2.85
CA MET A 126 -1.93 -1.80 2.97
C MET A 126 -1.45 -1.52 4.40
N ARG A 127 -0.95 -2.55 5.08
CA ARG A 127 -0.26 -2.39 6.36
C ARG A 127 1.19 -2.07 6.10
N VAL A 128 1.67 -1.02 6.74
CA VAL A 128 3.03 -0.51 6.59
C VAL A 128 3.74 -0.48 7.92
N GLU A 129 5.05 -0.65 7.90
CA GLU A 129 5.90 -0.57 9.08
C GLU A 129 7.15 0.27 8.76
N HIS A 130 7.43 1.26 9.60
CA HIS A 130 8.61 2.10 9.44
C HIS A 130 9.89 1.33 9.78
N PHE A 131 10.90 1.36 8.89
CA PHE A 131 12.12 0.55 9.02
C PHE A 131 12.89 0.77 10.33
N ALA A 132 12.94 1.99 10.86
CA ALA A 132 13.76 2.33 12.01
C ALA A 132 12.99 2.44 13.33
N ALA A 133 11.70 2.77 13.25
CA ALA A 133 10.88 3.07 14.43
C ALA A 133 9.92 1.93 14.81
N SER A 134 9.79 0.92 13.93
CA SER A 134 8.85 -0.20 14.06
C SER A 134 7.39 0.22 14.29
N GLN A 135 7.04 1.47 13.97
CA GLN A 135 5.69 1.99 14.03
C GLN A 135 4.88 1.44 12.86
N CYS A 136 3.68 0.94 13.14
CA CYS A 136 2.80 0.36 12.13
C CYS A 136 1.67 1.32 11.75
N GLY A 137 1.24 1.23 10.49
CA GLY A 137 0.18 2.07 9.95
C GLY A 137 -0.67 1.36 8.91
N ALA A 138 -1.76 2.01 8.54
CA ALA A 138 -2.61 1.63 7.42
C ALA A 138 -2.63 2.73 6.37
N LEU A 139 -2.53 2.31 5.12
CA LEU A 139 -2.75 3.16 3.95
C LEU A 139 -3.73 2.51 3.00
N PHE A 140 -4.46 3.33 2.26
CA PHE A 140 -5.52 2.93 1.36
C PHE A 140 -5.22 3.42 -0.05
N ASN A 141 -5.18 2.50 -1.02
CA ASN A 141 -4.95 2.82 -2.42
C ASN A 141 -6.09 2.28 -3.28
N LEU A 142 -6.72 3.12 -4.09
CA LEU A 142 -7.77 2.73 -5.03
C LEU A 142 -7.22 2.75 -6.46
N VAL A 143 -7.06 1.56 -7.03
CA VAL A 143 -6.73 1.38 -8.45
C VAL A 143 -8.02 1.32 -9.24
N ILE A 144 -8.32 2.37 -9.99
CA ILE A 144 -9.52 2.48 -10.82
C ILE A 144 -9.35 1.61 -12.07
N TYR A 145 -10.40 0.91 -12.48
CA TYR A 145 -10.36 0.21 -13.77
C TYR A 145 -10.31 1.22 -14.91
N ASP A 146 -9.37 1.04 -15.85
CA ASP A 146 -9.41 1.76 -17.12
C ASP A 146 -10.75 1.42 -17.79
N ARG A 147 -11.68 2.37 -17.79
CA ARG A 147 -12.89 2.23 -18.59
C ARG A 147 -12.50 2.54 -20.02
N GLU A 148 -12.03 1.53 -20.73
CA GLU A 148 -12.26 1.50 -22.17
C GLU A 148 -13.75 1.16 -22.37
N ASP A 149 -14.49 2.15 -22.87
CA ASP A 149 -15.80 2.04 -23.52
C ASP A 149 -16.99 1.52 -22.69
N GLU A 150 -17.61 2.42 -21.91
CA GLU A 150 -19.08 2.51 -21.89
C GLU A 150 -19.51 3.64 -22.82
N ALA A 151 -19.43 3.40 -24.13
CA ALA A 151 -20.03 4.22 -25.19
C ALA A 151 -21.19 3.46 -25.85
#